data_AF-A0A385TLK9-F1
#
_entry.id   AF-A0A385TLK9-F1
#
_cell.length_a   1.000
_cell.length_b   1.000
_cell.length_c   1.000
_cell.angle_alpha   90.00
_cell.angle_beta   90.00
_cell.angle_gamma   90.00
#
_symmetry.space_group_name_H-M   'P 1'
#
loop_
_entity.id
_entity.type
_entity.pdbx_description
1 polymer ?
#
loop_
_entity_poly.entity_id
_entity_poly.type
_entity_poly.pdbx_seq_one_letter_code
_entity_poly.pdbx_strand_id
1 'polypeptide(L)'
;MHNQDCNFTPLKHKLKEQLSDITGHLQQVIVNLDQDGSCLLGELDSIRTKFMEAESISSTYYLNCFLFPFTSKYQEIAKSVYHLSQKNLGALIVIQREDGLDSLITPGIPLSAEITSPLLESIFVPGSPLHDGAVLVRKDMIISAANVLPLTAKTYGDRKLGTRHRAAIGLSEISDALVLVVSEETGRTSFCMEGTLYPLSISSP
;
A
#
# COMPACT_ATOMS: atom_id res chain seq x y z
N MET A 1 -13.62 17.49 0.33
CA MET A 1 -14.06 16.44 1.28
C MET A 1 -15.45 15.96 0.85
N HIS A 2 -15.53 15.04 -0.11
CA HIS A 2 -16.80 14.40 -0.45
C HIS A 2 -16.87 13.09 0.34
N ASN A 3 -17.82 13.06 1.26
CA ASN A 3 -18.10 11.96 2.16
C ASN A 3 -18.82 10.85 1.37
N GLN A 4 -18.08 10.02 0.64
CA GLN A 4 -18.53 8.66 0.35
C GLN A 4 -18.05 7.82 1.52
N ASP A 5 -18.97 7.53 2.45
CA ASP A 5 -18.71 6.80 3.68
C ASP A 5 -17.96 5.51 3.36
N CYS A 6 -16.66 5.49 3.65
CA CYS A 6 -15.87 4.28 3.66
C CYS A 6 -16.43 3.35 4.76
N ASN A 7 -17.47 2.59 4.43
CA ASN A 7 -18.19 1.75 5.39
C ASN A 7 -17.50 0.39 5.58
N PHE A 8 -16.18 0.41 5.83
CA PHE A 8 -15.48 -0.74 6.40
C PHE A 8 -15.54 -0.69 7.93
N THR A 9 -16.74 -0.42 8.47
CA THR A 9 -17.02 -0.37 9.91
C THR A 9 -16.54 -1.62 10.65
N PRO A 10 -16.63 -2.85 10.09
CA PRO A 10 -16.06 -4.03 10.74
C PRO A 10 -14.54 -3.96 10.93
N LEU A 11 -13.78 -3.49 9.93
CA LEU A 11 -12.32 -3.32 10.03
C LEU A 11 -11.98 -2.20 11.03
N LYS A 12 -12.72 -1.09 11.01
CA LYS A 12 -12.55 0.00 11.97
C LYS A 12 -12.82 -0.46 13.41
N HIS A 13 -13.86 -1.26 13.64
CA HIS A 13 -14.15 -1.85 14.93
C HIS A 13 -13.05 -2.82 15.37
N LYS A 14 -12.64 -3.74 14.48
CA LYS A 14 -11.56 -4.70 14.76
C LYS A 14 -10.25 -4.00 15.09
N LEU A 15 -9.91 -2.92 14.37
CA LEU A 15 -8.73 -2.11 14.66
C LEU A 15 -8.82 -1.46 16.04
N LYS A 16 -9.99 -0.89 16.39
CA LYS A 16 -10.21 -0.29 17.72
C LYS A 16 -10.08 -1.32 18.84
N GLU A 17 -10.63 -2.51 18.65
CA GLU A 17 -10.54 -3.62 19.60
C GLU A 17 -9.07 -4.03 19.83
N GLN A 18 -8.32 -4.26 18.75
CA GLN A 18 -6.91 -4.61 18.80
C GLN A 18 -6.05 -3.54 19.50
N LEU A 19 -6.28 -2.26 19.21
CA LEU A 19 -5.56 -1.17 19.87
C LEU A 19 -5.90 -1.06 21.36
N SER A 20 -7.15 -1.33 21.74
CA SER A 20 -7.58 -1.33 23.14
C SER A 20 -6.94 -2.48 23.91
N ASP A 21 -6.86 -3.66 23.29
CA ASP A 21 -6.23 -4.85 23.83
C ASP A 21 -4.70 -4.69 24.00
N ILE A 22 -4.01 -4.09 23.02
CA ILE A 22 -2.60 -3.69 23.15
C ILE A 22 -2.39 -2.74 24.33
N THR A 23 -3.28 -1.76 24.51
CA THR A 23 -3.21 -0.80 25.62
C THR A 23 -3.35 -1.50 26.97
N GLY A 24 -4.32 -2.42 27.10
CA GLY A 24 -4.51 -3.21 28.33
C GLY A 24 -3.31 -4.10 28.65
N HIS A 25 -2.73 -4.75 27.64
CA HIS A 25 -1.51 -5.53 27.81
C HIS A 25 -0.33 -4.66 28.25
N LEU A 26 -0.09 -3.51 27.62
CA LEU A 26 0.97 -2.59 28.02
C LEU A 26 0.82 -2.13 29.49
N GLN A 27 -0.42 -1.84 29.92
CA GLN A 27 -0.70 -1.50 31.32
C GLN A 27 -0.35 -2.67 32.25
N GLN A 28 -0.68 -3.90 31.88
CA GLN A 28 -0.34 -5.08 32.67
C GLN A 28 1.18 -5.30 32.78
N VAL A 29 1.91 -5.14 31.67
CA VAL A 29 3.38 -5.22 31.67
C VAL A 29 3.99 -4.21 32.63
N ILE A 30 3.50 -2.96 32.61
CA ILE A 30 3.98 -1.90 33.52
C ILE A 30 3.79 -2.31 34.99
N VAL A 31 2.64 -2.88 35.34
CA VAL A 31 2.37 -3.36 36.72
C VAL A 31 3.24 -4.56 37.09
N ASN A 32 3.49 -5.47 36.14
CA ASN A 32 4.26 -6.68 36.36
C ASN A 32 5.77 -6.45 36.44
N LEU A 33 6.27 -5.32 35.94
CA LEU A 33 7.68 -4.93 36.03
C LEU A 33 8.16 -4.76 37.47
N ASP A 34 7.26 -4.41 38.39
CA ASP A 34 7.56 -4.22 39.80
C ASP A 34 7.56 -5.55 40.60
N GLN A 35 7.30 -6.69 39.94
CA GLN A 35 7.20 -8.00 40.58
C GLN A 35 8.35 -8.93 40.15
N ASP A 36 9.03 -9.56 41.13
CA ASP A 36 10.04 -10.58 40.87
C ASP A 36 9.39 -11.84 40.26
N GLY A 37 9.75 -12.18 39.01
CA GLY A 37 9.38 -13.45 38.36
C GLY A 37 8.54 -13.36 37.08
N SER A 38 8.24 -12.16 36.56
CA SER A 38 7.53 -11.99 35.28
C SER A 38 8.49 -12.09 34.07
N CYS A 39 8.05 -12.77 33.00
CA CYS A 39 8.83 -12.89 31.76
C CYS A 39 8.56 -11.72 30.83
N LEU A 40 9.21 -10.57 31.09
CA LEU A 40 9.06 -9.35 30.29
C LEU A 40 9.28 -9.57 28.78
N LEU A 41 10.26 -10.40 28.43
CA LEU A 41 10.59 -10.67 27.02
C LEU A 41 9.42 -11.34 26.27
N GLY A 42 8.71 -12.26 26.92
CA GLY A 42 7.55 -12.92 26.32
C GLY A 42 6.34 -11.99 26.19
N GLU A 43 6.13 -11.10 27.17
CA GLU A 43 5.07 -10.09 27.11
C GLU A 43 5.31 -9.09 25.97
N LEU A 44 6.55 -8.62 25.80
CA LEU A 44 6.92 -7.72 24.70
C LEU A 44 6.75 -8.38 23.31
N ASP A 45 7.08 -9.67 23.17
CA ASP A 45 6.87 -10.41 21.93
C ASP A 45 5.38 -10.60 21.61
N SER A 46 4.55 -10.85 22.64
CA SER A 46 3.09 -10.88 22.50
C SER A 46 2.52 -9.54 22.04
N ILE A 47 2.96 -8.44 22.65
CA ILE A 47 2.56 -7.08 22.25
C ILE A 47 2.99 -6.79 20.81
N ARG A 48 4.22 -7.15 20.42
CA ARG A 48 4.70 -7.01 19.06
C ARG A 48 3.79 -7.72 18.06
N THR A 49 3.37 -8.95 18.37
CA THR A 49 2.48 -9.74 17.52
C THR A 49 1.12 -9.07 17.34
N LYS A 50 0.51 -8.58 18.44
CA LYS A 50 -0.76 -7.83 18.37
C LYS A 50 -0.63 -6.53 17.57
N PHE A 51 0.48 -5.81 17.74
CA PHE A 51 0.75 -4.58 17.00
C PHE A 51 0.88 -4.86 15.49
N MET A 52 1.53 -5.95 15.11
CA MET A 52 1.61 -6.39 13.70
C MET A 52 0.21 -6.72 13.14
N GLU A 53 -0.66 -7.37 13.91
CA GLU A 53 -2.05 -7.61 13.48
C GLU A 53 -2.81 -6.29 13.28
N ALA A 54 -2.70 -5.35 14.23
CA ALA A 54 -3.31 -4.03 14.13
C ALA A 54 -2.81 -3.25 12.90
N GLU A 55 -1.50 -3.30 12.62
CA GLU A 55 -0.90 -2.71 11.43
C GLU A 55 -1.48 -3.30 10.13
N SER A 56 -1.68 -4.63 10.09
CA SER A 56 -2.26 -5.30 8.93
C SER A 56 -3.72 -4.90 8.69
N ILE A 57 -4.53 -4.86 9.75
CA ILE A 57 -5.93 -4.42 9.68
C ILE A 57 -6.01 -2.97 9.22
N SER A 58 -5.15 -2.11 9.77
CA SER A 58 -5.08 -0.69 9.42
C SER A 58 -4.71 -0.50 7.95
N SER A 59 -3.68 -1.21 7.48
CA SER A 59 -3.24 -1.18 6.08
C SER A 59 -4.37 -1.60 5.13
N THR A 60 -5.06 -2.70 5.46
CA THR A 60 -6.21 -3.19 4.67
C THR A 60 -7.37 -2.19 4.67
N TYR A 61 -7.68 -1.60 5.83
CA TYR A 61 -8.74 -0.58 5.95
C TYR A 61 -8.45 0.64 5.08
N TYR A 62 -7.27 1.24 5.23
CA TYR A 62 -6.90 2.45 4.48
C TYR A 62 -6.78 2.18 2.98
N LEU A 63 -6.16 1.06 2.59
CA LEU A 63 -6.05 0.68 1.18
C LEU A 63 -7.44 0.57 0.54
N ASN A 64 -8.37 -0.14 1.19
CA ASN A 64 -9.73 -0.28 0.67
C ASN A 64 -10.46 1.08 0.65
N CYS A 65 -10.31 1.92 1.68
CA CYS A 65 -10.93 3.25 1.69
C CYS A 65 -10.43 4.15 0.56
N PHE A 66 -9.14 4.10 0.25
CA PHE A 66 -8.56 4.94 -0.79
C PHE A 66 -8.83 4.41 -2.20
N LEU A 67 -9.05 3.11 -2.37
CA LEU A 67 -9.36 2.51 -3.66
C LEU A 67 -10.86 2.51 -4.00
N PHE A 68 -11.72 2.16 -3.04
CA PHE A 68 -13.15 1.90 -3.26
C PHE A 68 -13.90 3.02 -4.01
N PRO A 69 -13.70 4.33 -3.72
CA PRO A 69 -14.39 5.39 -4.44
C PRO A 69 -14.01 5.50 -5.93
N PHE A 70 -12.82 4.99 -6.30
CA PHE A 70 -12.22 5.20 -7.62
C PHE A 70 -12.16 3.93 -8.47
N THR A 71 -12.35 2.75 -7.88
CA THR A 71 -12.40 1.47 -8.59
C THR A 71 -13.24 0.44 -7.85
N SER A 72 -14.13 -0.24 -8.58
CA SER A 72 -14.89 -1.38 -8.04
C SER A 72 -14.02 -2.64 -7.90
N LYS A 73 -12.85 -2.66 -8.57
CA LYS A 73 -11.88 -3.77 -8.60
C LYS A 73 -10.80 -3.67 -7.52
N TYR A 74 -11.04 -2.93 -6.44
CA TYR A 74 -10.07 -2.71 -5.36
C TYR A 74 -9.53 -4.02 -4.75
N GLN A 75 -10.35 -5.07 -4.66
CA GLN A 75 -9.94 -6.39 -4.15
C GLN A 75 -8.91 -7.07 -5.06
N GLU A 76 -9.07 -6.96 -6.38
CA GLU A 76 -8.12 -7.53 -7.35
C GLU A 76 -6.77 -6.82 -7.27
N ILE A 77 -6.77 -5.50 -7.06
CA ILE A 77 -5.55 -4.71 -6.85
C ILE A 77 -4.87 -5.14 -5.54
N ALA A 78 -5.60 -5.15 -4.42
CA ALA A 78 -5.04 -5.54 -3.12
C ALA A 78 -4.44 -6.96 -3.16
N LYS A 79 -5.13 -7.90 -3.80
CA LYS A 79 -4.66 -9.27 -4.01
C LYS A 79 -3.38 -9.33 -4.85
N SER A 80 -3.32 -8.58 -5.95
CA SER A 80 -2.12 -8.53 -6.80
C SER A 80 -0.92 -7.96 -6.04
N VAL A 81 -1.11 -6.89 -5.26
CA VAL A 81 -0.04 -6.28 -4.45
C VAL A 81 0.47 -7.26 -3.40
N TYR A 82 -0.42 -8.00 -2.74
CA TYR A 82 -0.04 -9.07 -1.81
C TYR A 82 0.80 -10.15 -2.52
N HIS A 83 0.35 -10.68 -3.65
CA HIS A 83 1.08 -11.72 -4.37
C HIS A 83 2.44 -11.25 -4.91
N LEU A 84 2.52 -10.02 -5.43
CA LEU A 84 3.76 -9.41 -5.90
C LEU A 84 4.76 -9.22 -4.75
N SER A 85 4.28 -8.79 -3.58
CA SER A 85 5.06 -8.68 -2.36
C SER A 85 5.67 -10.01 -1.93
N GLN A 86 4.87 -11.09 -1.87
CA GLN A 86 5.35 -12.43 -1.48
C GLN A 86 6.44 -12.97 -2.43
N LYS A 87 6.43 -12.54 -3.69
CA LYS A 87 7.38 -12.96 -4.72
C LYS A 87 8.55 -11.97 -4.90
N ASN A 88 8.62 -10.89 -4.11
CA ASN A 88 9.56 -9.78 -4.28
C ASN A 88 9.57 -9.21 -5.71
N LEU A 89 8.40 -9.14 -6.35
CA LEU A 89 8.27 -8.58 -7.70
C LEU A 89 7.97 -7.09 -7.61
N GLY A 90 8.88 -6.27 -8.15
CA GLY A 90 8.75 -4.82 -8.16
C GLY A 90 7.52 -4.36 -8.93
N ALA A 91 6.71 -3.51 -8.31
CA ALA A 91 5.48 -3.02 -8.91
C ALA A 91 5.26 -1.53 -8.65
N LEU A 92 4.61 -0.87 -9.60
CA LEU A 92 4.26 0.54 -9.53
C LEU A 92 2.89 0.74 -10.20
N ILE A 93 1.85 0.92 -9.40
CA ILE A 93 0.45 0.95 -9.88
C ILE A 93 -0.16 2.31 -9.51
N VAL A 94 -0.52 3.10 -10.51
CA VAL A 94 -1.14 4.41 -10.38
C VAL A 94 -2.65 4.27 -10.52
N ILE A 95 -3.38 4.68 -9.49
CA ILE A 95 -4.84 4.77 -9.51
C ILE A 95 -5.21 6.23 -9.74
N GLN A 96 -5.76 6.53 -10.91
CA GLN A 96 -6.27 7.87 -11.19
C GLN A 96 -7.50 8.16 -10.33
N ARG A 97 -7.50 9.35 -9.73
CA ARG A 97 -8.60 9.86 -8.92
C ARG A 97 -9.26 11.04 -9.65
N GLU A 98 -9.40 12.20 -9.03
CA GLU A 98 -10.09 13.35 -9.66
C GLU A 98 -9.22 14.02 -10.72
N ASP A 99 -7.90 14.07 -10.51
CA ASP A 99 -7.00 14.74 -11.43
C ASP A 99 -6.76 13.93 -12.72
N GLY A 100 -6.74 14.63 -13.85
CA GLY A 100 -6.33 14.06 -15.14
C GLY A 100 -4.82 13.85 -15.21
N LEU A 101 -4.38 12.62 -15.47
CA LEU A 101 -2.95 12.27 -15.42
C LEU A 101 -2.23 12.30 -16.78
N ASP A 102 -2.95 12.48 -17.90
CA ASP A 102 -2.38 12.37 -19.26
C ASP A 102 -1.23 13.35 -19.52
N SER A 103 -1.25 14.53 -18.90
CA SER A 103 -0.19 15.54 -19.04
C SER A 103 0.97 15.36 -18.05
N LEU A 104 0.79 14.52 -17.04
CA LEU A 104 1.74 14.32 -15.95
C LEU A 104 2.60 13.07 -16.14
N ILE A 105 2.15 12.11 -16.95
CA ILE A 105 2.86 10.86 -17.23
C ILE A 105 3.31 10.82 -18.69
N THR A 106 4.45 10.19 -18.97
CA THR A 106 4.78 9.82 -20.35
C THR A 106 4.12 8.47 -20.65
N PRO A 107 3.22 8.39 -21.65
CA PRO A 107 2.50 7.16 -21.94
C PRO A 107 3.43 6.02 -22.34
N GLY A 108 3.18 4.84 -21.77
CA GLY A 108 3.81 3.58 -22.17
C GLY A 108 2.96 2.83 -23.19
N ILE A 109 2.83 1.51 -23.00
CA ILE A 109 2.11 0.63 -23.91
C ILE A 109 0.61 0.60 -23.54
N PRO A 110 -0.31 0.98 -24.45
CA PRO A 110 -1.74 0.93 -24.19
C PRO A 110 -2.24 -0.52 -24.09
N LEU A 111 -3.11 -0.80 -23.12
CA LEU A 111 -3.68 -2.13 -22.88
C LEU A 111 -5.21 -2.14 -22.96
N SER A 112 -5.88 -1.14 -22.34
CA SER A 112 -7.35 -1.06 -22.27
C SER A 112 -8.02 -2.37 -21.83
N ALA A 113 -7.53 -2.95 -20.75
CA ALA A 113 -7.98 -4.24 -20.22
C ALA A 113 -8.69 -4.10 -18.87
N GLU A 114 -9.63 -5.00 -18.57
CA GLU A 114 -10.26 -5.06 -17.24
C GLU A 114 -9.23 -5.46 -16.17
N ILE A 115 -9.35 -4.86 -14.98
CA ILE A 115 -8.45 -5.16 -13.86
C ILE A 115 -8.73 -6.58 -13.34
N THR A 116 -7.70 -7.41 -13.37
CA THR A 116 -7.67 -8.72 -12.70
C THR A 116 -6.31 -8.91 -12.02
N SER A 117 -6.27 -9.59 -10.87
CA SER A 117 -5.02 -9.87 -10.16
C SER A 117 -4.01 -10.60 -11.06
N PRO A 118 -4.38 -11.65 -11.83
CA PRO A 118 -3.43 -12.34 -12.71
C PRO A 118 -2.83 -11.44 -13.79
N LEU A 119 -3.60 -10.50 -14.34
CA LEU A 119 -3.09 -9.57 -15.35
C LEU A 119 -2.09 -8.58 -14.75
N LEU A 120 -2.40 -8.00 -13.58
CA LEU A 120 -1.48 -7.12 -12.86
C LEU A 120 -0.19 -7.87 -12.50
N GLU A 121 -0.30 -9.09 -11.98
CA GLU A 121 0.86 -9.94 -11.69
C GLU A 121 1.70 -10.23 -12.94
N SER A 122 1.05 -10.52 -14.08
CA SER A 122 1.72 -10.81 -15.35
C SER A 122 2.46 -9.59 -15.92
N ILE A 123 1.94 -8.37 -15.72
CA ILE A 123 2.58 -7.15 -16.19
C ILE A 123 3.95 -6.96 -15.51
N PHE A 124 4.02 -7.22 -14.19
CA PHE A 124 5.22 -7.01 -13.40
C PHE A 124 6.19 -8.19 -13.36
N VAL A 125 6.03 -9.19 -14.24
CA VAL A 125 7.01 -10.28 -14.39
C VAL A 125 8.34 -9.71 -14.92
N PRO A 126 9.46 -9.88 -14.21
CA PRO A 126 10.76 -9.35 -14.64
C PRO A 126 11.15 -9.82 -16.04
N GLY A 127 11.68 -8.90 -16.85
CA GLY A 127 12.09 -9.16 -18.24
C GLY A 127 10.95 -9.07 -19.27
N SER A 128 9.69 -8.91 -18.84
CA SER A 128 8.57 -8.59 -19.74
C SER A 128 8.72 -7.17 -20.30
N PRO A 129 8.33 -6.87 -21.56
CA PRO A 129 8.31 -5.50 -22.06
C PRO A 129 7.43 -4.52 -21.25
N LEU A 130 6.51 -5.04 -20.41
CA LEU A 130 5.55 -4.22 -19.66
C LEU A 130 5.97 -3.90 -18.21
N HIS A 131 6.97 -4.60 -17.67
CA HIS A 131 7.27 -4.55 -16.22
C HIS A 131 8.04 -3.30 -15.77
N ASP A 132 8.71 -2.63 -16.70
CA ASP A 132 9.55 -1.47 -16.41
C ASP A 132 8.75 -0.18 -16.58
N GLY A 133 8.35 0.39 -15.45
CA GLY A 133 7.50 1.57 -15.38
C GLY A 133 6.20 1.32 -14.62
N ALA A 134 5.27 2.28 -14.75
CA ALA A 134 4.02 2.28 -14.02
C ALA A 134 2.86 1.71 -14.84
N VAL A 135 1.96 1.01 -14.15
CA VAL A 135 0.60 0.71 -14.64
C VAL A 135 -0.30 1.90 -14.32
N LEU A 136 -1.07 2.37 -15.30
CA LEU A 136 -2.13 3.36 -15.10
C LEU A 136 -3.49 2.67 -15.06
N VAL A 137 -4.21 2.86 -13.96
CA VAL A 137 -5.58 2.43 -13.76
C VAL A 137 -6.52 3.64 -13.78
N ARG A 138 -7.64 3.50 -14.51
CA ARG A 138 -8.79 4.41 -14.44
C ARG A 138 -10.05 3.59 -14.23
N LYS A 139 -10.77 3.84 -13.14
CA LYS A 139 -11.96 3.06 -12.77
C LYS A 139 -11.62 1.58 -12.71
N ASP A 140 -12.27 0.76 -13.53
CA ASP A 140 -12.12 -0.69 -13.51
C ASP A 140 -11.19 -1.22 -14.61
N MET A 141 -10.42 -0.33 -15.24
CA MET A 141 -9.60 -0.61 -16.41
C MET A 141 -8.13 -0.26 -16.18
N ILE A 142 -7.26 -1.17 -16.62
CA ILE A 142 -5.85 -0.93 -16.89
C ILE A 142 -5.74 -0.23 -18.25
N ILE A 143 -5.37 1.04 -18.24
CA ILE A 143 -5.28 1.88 -19.44
C ILE A 143 -3.98 1.59 -20.19
N SER A 144 -2.86 1.59 -19.48
CA SER A 144 -1.52 1.37 -20.03
C SER A 144 -0.58 0.80 -18.98
N ALA A 145 0.52 0.19 -19.44
CA ALA A 145 1.65 -0.24 -18.62
C ALA A 145 2.95 0.40 -19.14
N ALA A 146 4.06 0.20 -18.43
CA ALA A 146 5.36 0.79 -18.76
C ALA A 146 5.35 2.33 -18.91
N ASN A 147 4.46 3.02 -18.17
CA ASN A 147 4.42 4.49 -18.17
C ASN A 147 5.59 5.06 -17.37
N VAL A 148 6.15 6.19 -17.81
CA VAL A 148 7.19 6.89 -17.06
C VAL A 148 6.55 8.00 -16.23
N LEU A 149 6.84 8.02 -14.94
CA LEU A 149 6.32 9.00 -13.99
C LEU A 149 7.40 10.05 -13.65
N PRO A 150 7.00 11.26 -13.23
CA PRO A 150 7.93 12.24 -12.70
C PRO A 150 8.55 11.73 -11.40
N LEU A 151 9.84 11.99 -11.21
CA LEU A 151 10.54 11.61 -9.99
C LEU A 151 10.56 12.77 -9.00
N THR A 152 10.33 12.47 -7.73
CA THR A 152 10.56 13.47 -6.68
C THR A 152 12.03 13.86 -6.58
N ALA A 153 12.26 15.14 -6.25
CA ALA A 153 13.55 15.67 -5.85
C ALA A 153 13.74 15.65 -4.31
N LYS A 154 12.69 15.35 -3.54
CA LYS A 154 12.78 15.29 -2.07
C LYS A 154 13.63 14.12 -1.62
N THR A 155 14.44 14.36 -0.59
CA THR A 155 15.13 13.33 0.17
C THR A 155 14.23 12.87 1.32
N TYR A 156 13.92 11.58 1.38
CA TYR A 156 13.02 11.02 2.40
C TYR A 156 13.83 10.48 3.60
N GLY A 157 14.23 11.40 4.50
CA GLY A 157 15.15 11.10 5.59
C GLY A 157 16.49 10.53 5.09
N ASP A 158 17.10 9.63 5.87
CA ASP A 158 18.38 8.98 5.54
C ASP A 158 18.23 7.74 4.63
N ARG A 159 17.01 7.44 4.16
CA ARG A 159 16.73 6.20 3.41
C ARG A 159 17.02 6.39 1.92
N LYS A 160 17.83 5.52 1.34
CA LYS A 160 17.99 5.41 -0.12
C LYS A 160 16.72 4.82 -0.73
N LEU A 161 15.89 5.67 -1.35
CA LEU A 161 14.70 5.23 -2.08
C LEU A 161 15.05 4.84 -3.53
N GLY A 162 14.55 3.68 -3.96
CA GLY A 162 14.64 3.26 -5.36
C GLY A 162 13.81 4.14 -6.30
N THR A 163 14.02 3.98 -7.61
CA THR A 163 13.36 4.78 -8.66
C THR A 163 11.84 4.67 -8.63
N ARG A 164 11.27 3.48 -8.41
CA ARG A 164 9.80 3.29 -8.27
C ARG A 164 9.20 4.08 -7.12
N HIS A 165 9.87 4.12 -5.96
CA HIS A 165 9.40 4.91 -4.82
C HIS A 165 9.46 6.40 -5.13
N ARG A 166 10.55 6.87 -5.75
CA ARG A 166 10.68 8.27 -6.15
C ARG A 166 9.66 8.69 -7.20
N ALA A 167 9.34 7.80 -8.13
CA ALA A 167 8.29 7.97 -9.14
C ALA A 167 6.90 8.07 -8.51
N ALA A 168 6.60 7.19 -7.55
CA ALA A 168 5.34 7.22 -6.83
C ALA A 168 5.15 8.51 -6.04
N ILE A 169 6.18 8.94 -5.31
CA ILE A 169 6.17 10.21 -4.59
C ILE A 169 5.99 11.36 -5.58
N GLY A 170 6.82 11.42 -6.63
CA GLY A 170 6.83 12.52 -7.59
C GLY A 170 5.48 12.74 -8.28
N LEU A 171 4.80 11.67 -8.68
CA LEU A 171 3.44 11.81 -9.24
C LEU A 171 2.42 12.26 -8.19
N SER A 172 2.48 11.70 -6.98
CA SER A 172 1.56 12.07 -5.89
C SER A 172 1.78 13.49 -5.33
N GLU A 173 2.90 14.14 -5.65
CA GLU A 173 3.17 15.54 -5.27
C GLU A 173 2.40 16.54 -6.13
N ILE A 174 2.06 16.14 -7.36
CA ILE A 174 1.48 17.02 -8.38
C ILE A 174 0.10 16.55 -8.85
N SER A 175 -0.47 15.54 -8.19
CA SER A 175 -1.82 15.04 -8.44
C SER A 175 -2.40 14.38 -7.19
N ASP A 176 -3.72 14.22 -7.15
CA ASP A 176 -4.41 13.47 -6.11
C ASP A 176 -4.30 11.93 -6.26
N ALA A 177 -3.57 11.43 -7.27
CA ALA A 177 -3.45 10.01 -7.56
C ALA A 177 -2.89 9.21 -6.37
N LEU A 178 -3.44 8.01 -6.18
CA LEU A 178 -2.89 7.01 -5.26
C LEU A 178 -1.89 6.14 -6.04
N VAL A 179 -0.64 6.07 -5.59
CA VAL A 179 0.39 5.26 -6.26
C VAL A 179 0.89 4.14 -5.35
N LEU A 180 0.56 2.90 -5.68
CA LEU A 180 0.99 1.70 -4.95
C LEU A 180 2.38 1.27 -5.43
N VAL A 181 3.23 0.85 -4.50
CA VAL A 181 4.61 0.42 -4.75
C VAL A 181 4.88 -0.90 -4.05
N VAL A 182 5.49 -1.83 -4.78
CA VAL A 182 6.12 -3.04 -4.22
C VAL A 182 7.62 -2.96 -4.50
N SER A 183 8.43 -3.09 -3.45
CA SER A 183 9.90 -3.11 -3.57
C SER A 183 10.38 -4.44 -4.15
N GLU A 184 11.15 -4.39 -5.24
CA GLU A 184 11.79 -5.61 -5.81
C GLU A 184 12.92 -6.15 -4.93
N GLU A 185 13.51 -5.31 -4.09
CA GLU A 185 14.62 -5.70 -3.20
C GLU A 185 14.13 -6.39 -1.92
N THR A 186 12.95 -6.01 -1.43
CA THR A 186 12.49 -6.37 -0.08
C THR A 186 11.07 -6.90 -0.02
N GLY A 187 10.31 -6.84 -1.10
CA GLY A 187 8.88 -7.16 -1.13
C GLY A 187 8.01 -6.17 -0.36
N ARG A 188 8.60 -5.17 0.31
CA ARG A 188 7.84 -4.20 1.12
C ARG A 188 6.85 -3.44 0.27
N THR A 189 5.63 -3.36 0.77
CA THR A 189 4.54 -2.65 0.12
C THR A 189 4.36 -1.27 0.73
N SER A 190 3.98 -0.32 -0.12
CA SER A 190 3.70 1.06 0.31
C SER A 190 2.77 1.74 -0.68
N PHE A 191 2.19 2.86 -0.28
CA PHE A 191 1.49 3.75 -1.19
C PHE A 191 2.00 5.18 -1.03
N CYS A 192 1.88 5.97 -2.09
CA CYS A 192 2.12 7.40 -2.09
C CYS A 192 0.82 8.15 -2.34
N MET A 193 0.61 9.19 -1.55
CA MET A 193 -0.50 10.13 -1.71
C MET A 193 -0.04 11.47 -1.16
N GLU A 194 -0.36 12.58 -1.85
CA GLU A 194 0.00 13.93 -1.44
C GLU A 194 1.50 14.09 -1.11
N GLY A 195 2.36 13.45 -1.91
CA GLY A 195 3.82 13.49 -1.76
C GLY A 195 4.39 12.77 -0.55
N THR A 196 3.58 11.96 0.15
CA THR A 196 3.99 11.22 1.35
C THR A 196 3.95 9.71 1.08
N LEU A 197 5.00 9.01 1.50
CA LEU A 197 5.13 7.55 1.40
C LEU A 197 4.64 6.91 2.70
N TYR A 198 3.65 6.03 2.60
CA TYR A 198 3.10 5.28 3.72
C TYR A 198 3.39 3.79 3.56
N PRO A 199 3.91 3.11 4.60
CA PRO A 199 4.07 1.66 4.56
C PRO A 199 2.72 0.96 4.56
N LEU A 200 2.64 -0.16 3.85
CA LEU A 200 1.54 -1.11 3.93
C LEU A 200 2.08 -2.44 4.43
N SER A 201 1.36 -3.03 5.36
CA SER A 201 1.54 -4.41 5.80
C SER A 201 0.28 -5.16 5.39
N ILE A 202 0.33 -5.87 4.26
CA ILE A 202 -0.84 -6.55 3.71
C ILE A 202 -0.76 -8.03 4.10
N SER A 203 -1.72 -8.51 4.89
CA SER A 203 -1.93 -9.95 5.10
C SER A 203 -2.69 -10.56 3.92
N SER A 204 -2.68 -11.89 3.80
CA SER A 204 -3.50 -12.59 2.81
C SER A 204 -4.93 -12.02 2.79
N PRO A 205 -5.43 -11.59 1.63
CA PRO A 205 -6.82 -11.14 1.49
C PRO A 205 -7.81 -12.30 1.66
#